data_AF-A0A931ZPB3-F1
#
_entry.id   AF-A0A931ZPB3-F1
#
_cell.length_a   1.000
_cell.length_b   1.000
_cell.length_c   1.000
_cell.angle_alpha   90.00
_cell.angle_beta   90.00
_cell.angle_gamma   90.00
#
_symmetry.space_group_name_H-M   'P 1'
#
loop_
_entity.id
_entity.type
_entity.pdbx_description
1 polymer ?
#
loop_
_entity_poly.entity_id
_entity_poly.type
_entity_poly.pdbx_seq_one_letter_code
_entity_poly.pdbx_strand_id
1 'polypeptide(L)' 'MPDFAPTLFSTKVAAGRRTYFFDVKNAKNDKPFLKITQSEINGEEKKKSYLNIFDSEITDFSGALAQTVEYINQNAK' A
#
# COMPACT_ATOMS: atom_id res chain seq x y z
N MET A 1 -5.00 -16.89 0.09
CA MET A 1 -5.58 -16.33 1.35
C MET A 1 -6.94 -15.72 1.00
N PRO A 2 -8.06 -16.20 1.57
CA PRO A 2 -9.36 -15.60 1.31
C PRO A 2 -9.49 -14.25 2.05
N ASP A 3 -10.16 -13.28 1.42
CA ASP A 3 -10.22 -11.84 1.71
C ASP A 3 -10.96 -11.43 3.02
N PHE A 4 -11.08 -12.30 4.02
CA PHE A 4 -11.96 -12.08 5.19
C PHE A 4 -11.34 -11.31 6.36
N ALA A 5 -10.10 -10.83 6.26
CA ALA A 5 -9.52 -10.00 7.31
C ALA A 5 -10.28 -8.65 7.39
N PRO A 6 -10.85 -8.28 8.56
CA PRO A 6 -11.48 -6.98 8.74
C PRO A 6 -10.48 -5.86 8.43
N THR A 7 -10.93 -4.85 7.69
CA THR A 7 -10.11 -3.67 7.42
C THR A 7 -10.30 -2.70 8.59
N LEU A 8 -9.21 -2.41 9.30
CA LEU A 8 -9.20 -1.49 10.44
C LEU A 8 -9.13 -0.04 10.00
N PHE A 9 -8.41 0.23 8.91
CA PHE A 9 -8.23 1.56 8.34
C PHE A 9 -7.99 1.44 6.84
N SER A 10 -8.43 2.44 6.06
CA SER A 10 -8.18 2.51 4.62
C SER A 10 -8.05 3.97 4.18
N THR A 11 -7.07 4.24 3.33
CA THR A 11 -6.95 5.50 2.57
C THR A 11 -6.54 5.21 1.13
N LYS A 12 -6.71 6.20 0.24
CA LYS A 12 -6.40 6.05 -1.19
C LYS A 12 -5.83 7.31 -1.81
N VAL A 13 -5.00 7.12 -2.84
CA VAL A 13 -4.47 8.17 -3.70
C VAL A 13 -4.87 7.86 -5.14
N ALA A 14 -5.59 8.79 -5.78
CA ALA A 14 -5.92 8.70 -7.20
C ALA A 14 -4.85 9.44 -8.03
N ALA A 15 -4.32 8.78 -9.05
CA ALA A 15 -3.26 9.27 -9.92
C ALA A 15 -3.57 8.92 -11.38
N GLY A 16 -4.54 9.63 -11.96
CA GLY A 16 -5.01 9.39 -13.33
C GLY A 16 -5.62 7.99 -13.49
N ARG A 17 -4.98 7.14 -14.29
CA ARG A 17 -5.42 5.74 -14.52
C ARG A 17 -5.04 4.79 -13.38
N ARG A 18 -4.30 5.26 -12.38
CA ARG A 18 -3.87 4.47 -11.22
C ARG A 18 -4.59 4.92 -9.96
N THR A 19 -4.89 3.98 -9.08
CA THR A 19 -5.35 4.25 -7.72
C THR A 19 -4.56 3.37 -6.77
N TYR A 20 -3.90 4.00 -5.80
CA TYR A 20 -3.18 3.33 -4.73
C TYR A 20 -4.10 3.27 -3.51
N PHE A 21 -4.31 2.08 -2.96
CA PHE A 21 -5.05 1.85 -1.73
C PHE A 21 -4.06 1.44 -0.64
N PHE A 22 -4.20 1.99 0.55
CA PHE A 22 -3.40 1.68 1.72
C PHE A 22 -4.35 1.21 2.81
N ASP A 23 -4.43 -0.10 3.00
CA ASP A 23 -5.34 -0.74 3.94
C ASP A 23 -4.57 -1.31 5.13
N VAL A 24 -5.06 -1.09 6.34
CA VAL A 24 -4.61 -1.81 7.53
C VAL A 24 -5.58 -2.95 7.80
N LYS A 25 -5.07 -4.18 7.85
CA LYS A 25 -5.88 -5.39 8.06
C LYS A 25 -5.28 -6.24 9.19
N ASN A 26 -6.11 -7.07 9.83
CA ASN A 26 -5.61 -8.06 10.80
C ASN A 26 -5.27 -9.39 10.14
N ALA A 27 -4.08 -9.89 10.40
CA ALA A 27 -3.71 -11.27 10.09
C ALA A 27 -4.45 -12.23 11.03
N LYS A 28 -4.36 -13.54 10.75
CA LYS A 28 -5.04 -14.58 11.55
C LYS A 28 -4.60 -14.65 13.02
N ASN A 29 -3.46 -14.03 13.35
CA ASN A 29 -2.90 -13.93 14.70
C ASN A 29 -3.22 -12.58 15.38
N ASP A 30 -4.24 -11.87 14.88
CA ASP A 30 -4.66 -10.54 15.33
C ASP A 30 -3.60 -9.44 15.22
N LYS A 31 -2.48 -9.71 14.53
CA LYS A 31 -1.48 -8.68 14.24
C LYS A 31 -1.90 -7.84 13.04
N PRO A 32 -1.83 -6.50 13.13
CA PRO A 32 -2.10 -5.64 12.00
C PRO A 32 -0.98 -5.76 10.95
N PHE A 33 -1.34 -5.62 9.68
CA PHE A 33 -0.41 -5.50 8.57
C PHE A 33 -0.93 -4.49 7.55
N LEU A 34 0.00 -3.88 6.82
CA LEU A 34 -0.31 -2.95 5.73
C LEU A 34 -0.46 -3.72 4.43
N LYS A 35 -1.57 -3.51 3.72
CA LYS A 35 -1.79 -3.96 2.35
C LYS A 35 -1.86 -2.74 1.43
N ILE A 36 -0.88 -2.63 0.54
CA ILE A 36 -0.90 -1.64 -0.54
C ILE A 36 -1.43 -2.31 -1.80
N THR A 37 -2.47 -1.74 -2.40
CA THR A 37 -3.01 -2.19 -3.68
C THR A 37 -2.84 -1.10 -4.73
N GLN A 38 -2.14 -1.39 -5.81
CA GLN A 38 -2.18 -0.56 -7.02
C GLN A 38 -3.25 -1.13 -7.94
N SER A 39 -4.29 -0.36 -8.19
CA SER A 39 -5.25 -0.61 -9.27
C SER A 39 -4.89 0.26 -10.46
N GLU A 40 -4.76 -0.32 -11.64
CA GLU A 40 -4.47 0.36 -12.89
C GLU A 40 -5.56 0.02 -13.92
N ILE A 41 -6.06 1.04 -14.60
CA ILE A 41 -7.05 0.90 -15.67
C ILE A 41 -6.32 1.02 -17.01
N ASN A 42 -6.33 -0.05 -17.80
CA ASN A 42 -5.72 -0.14 -19.13
C ASN A 42 -6.82 -0.40 -20.16
N GLY A 43 -7.44 0.67 -20.66
CA GLY A 43 -8.62 0.54 -21.52
C GLY A 43 -9.80 -0.04 -20.75
N GLU A 44 -10.30 -1.19 -21.18
CA GLU A 44 -11.38 -1.92 -20.50
C GLU A 44 -10.86 -2.84 -19.37
N GLU A 45 -9.55 -3.11 -19.32
CA GLU A 45 -8.98 -4.00 -18.34
C GLU A 45 -8.59 -3.28 -17.04
N LYS A 46 -8.85 -3.93 -15.91
CA LYS A 46 -8.43 -3.47 -14.59
C LYS A 46 -7.37 -4.42 -14.03
N LYS A 47 -6.13 -3.97 -13.97
CA LYS A 47 -5.01 -4.71 -13.36
C LYS A 47 -4.86 -4.31 -11.89
N LYS A 48 -4.66 -5.30 -11.02
CA LYS A 48 -4.35 -5.07 -9.60
C LYS A 48 -3.02 -5.73 -9.24
N SER A 49 -2.19 -4.99 -8.51
CA SER A 49 -0.97 -5.48 -7.88
C SER A 49 -1.06 -5.24 -6.37
N TYR A 50 -0.52 -6.17 -5.59
CA TYR A 50 -0.62 -6.16 -4.14
C TYR A 50 0.78 -6.24 -3.51
N LEU A 51 0.97 -5.51 -2.43
CA LEU A 51 2.12 -5.60 -1.54
C LEU A 51 1.59 -5.69 -0.11
N ASN A 52 2.03 -6.69 0.65
CA ASN A 52 1.72 -6.82 2.07
C ASN A 52 3.01 -6.59 2.86
N ILE A 53 2.95 -5.74 3.88
CA ILE A 53 4.05 -5.45 4.79
C ILE A 53 3.55 -5.78 6.19
N PHE A 54 4.21 -6.73 6.84
CA PHE A 54 3.82 -7.19 8.16
C PHE A 54 4.38 -6.30 9.26
N ASP A 55 3.79 -6.39 10.46
CA ASP A 55 4.22 -5.73 11.69
C ASP A 55 5.75 -5.76 11.92
N SER A 56 6.41 -6.89 11.65
CA SER A 56 7.86 -7.04 11.83
C SER A 56 8.72 -6.17 10.91
N GLU A 57 8.17 -5.70 9.79
CA GLU A 57 8.90 -4.99 8.73
C GLU A 57 8.43 -3.54 8.57
N ILE A 58 7.34 -3.14 9.24
CA ILE A 58 6.65 -1.88 8.97
C ILE A 58 7.51 -0.65 9.32
N THR A 59 8.29 -0.74 10.40
CA THR A 59 9.17 0.34 10.86
C THR A 59 10.24 0.62 9.80
N ASP A 60 10.98 -0.41 9.38
CA ASP A 60 12.06 -0.28 8.41
C ASP A 60 11.53 0.14 7.03
N PHE A 61 10.40 -0.42 6.61
CA PHE A 61 9.72 -0.03 5.38
C PHE A 61 9.33 1.46 5.39
N SER A 62 8.76 1.94 6.50
CA SER A 62 8.35 3.35 6.62
C SER A 62 9.54 4.31 6.57
N GLY A 63 10.66 3.94 7.21
CA GLY A 63 11.90 4.72 7.19
C GLY A 63 12.49 4.81 5.78
N ALA A 64 12.61 3.67 5.10
CA ALA A 64 13.11 3.62 3.72
C ALA A 64 12.22 4.41 2.74
N LEU A 65 10.90 4.30 2.88
CA LEU A 65 9.95 5.06 2.06
C LEU A 65 10.09 6.56 2.29
N ALA A 66 10.15 7.01 3.55
CA ALA A 66 10.30 8.42 3.89
C ALA A 66 11.60 9.02 3.34
N GLN A 67 12.73 8.33 3.53
CA GLN A 67 14.03 8.73 2.99
C GLN A 67 14.00 8.84 1.46
N THR A 68 13.37 7.89 0.78
CA THR A 68 13.26 7.90 -0.68
C THR A 68 12.40 9.07 -1.17
N VAL A 69 11.28 9.34 -0.52
CA VAL A 69 10.41 10.49 -0.84
C VAL A 69 11.13 11.81 -0.62
N GLU A 70 11.86 11.95 0.49
CA GLU A 70 12.68 13.13 0.77
C GLU A 70 13.74 13.35 -0.32
N TYR A 71 14.47 12.30 -0.70
CA TYR A 71 15.45 12.38 -1.77
C TYR A 71 14.84 12.86 -3.10
N ILE A 72 13.67 12.32 -3.48
CA ILE A 72 12.95 12.75 -4.69
C ILE A 72 12.59 14.23 -4.60
N ASN A 73 12.03 14.68 -3.48
CA ASN A 73 11.58 16.07 -3.32
C ASN A 73 12.75 17.09 -3.34
N GLN A 74 13.95 16.68 -2.93
CA GLN A 74 15.14 17.53 -2.94
C GLN A 74 15.80 17.61 -4.32
N ASN A 75 15.71 16.55 -5.13
CA ASN A 75 16.47 16.41 -6.38
C ASN A 75 15.61 16.50 -7.65
N ALA A 76 14.29 16.33 -7.56
CA ALA A 76 13.37 16.55 -8.66
C ALA A 76 12.95 18.02 -8.71
N LYS A 77 13.88 18.88 -9.16
CA LYS A 77 13.60 20.27 -9.56
C LYS A 77 14.19 20.52 -10.95
#